data_AF-A0A358M5R8-F1
#
_entry.id   AF-A0A358M5R8-F1
#
_cell.length_a   1.000
_cell.length_b   1.000
_cell.length_c   1.000
_cell.angle_alpha   90.00
_cell.angle_beta   90.00
_cell.angle_gamma   90.00
#
_symmetry.space_group_name_H-M   'P 1'
#
loop_
_entity.id
_entity.type
_entity.pdbx_description
1 polymer ?
#
loop_
_entity_poly.entity_id
_entity_poly.type
_entity_poly.pdbx_seq_one_letter_code
_entity_poly.pdbx_strand_id
1 'polypeptide(L)'
;RDNNIDALTAKVKEALAEKYPEADAQIGEALYKLEKSVVRNYLLKEHRRVDGRGLEEIRPLSAEVGLLPRTHGSGLFRRGQTQVL
;
A
#
# COMPACT_ATOMS: atom_id res chain seq x y z
N ARG A 1 -5.69 -3.04 -3.87
CA ARG A 1 -5.73 -1.59 -3.52
C ARG A 1 -5.10 -0.80 -4.64
N ASP A 2 -3.83 -1.04 -4.94
CA ASP A 2 -3.07 -0.25 -5.92
C ASP A 2 -3.73 -0.26 -7.30
N ASN A 3 -4.18 -1.43 -7.79
CA ASN A 3 -4.99 -1.52 -9.02
C ASN A 3 -6.23 -0.61 -9.04
N ASN A 4 -6.90 -0.40 -7.90
CA ASN A 4 -8.08 0.47 -7.83
C ASN A 4 -7.68 1.95 -7.85
N ILE A 5 -6.53 2.29 -7.24
CA ILE A 5 -5.96 3.64 -7.26
C ILE A 5 -5.49 3.98 -8.68
N ASP A 6 -4.86 3.03 -9.37
CA ASP A 6 -4.42 3.21 -10.77
C ASP A 6 -5.62 3.42 -11.70
N ALA A 7 -6.66 2.59 -11.56
CA ALA A 7 -7.90 2.74 -12.33
C ALA A 7 -8.61 4.08 -12.06
N LEU A 8 -8.59 4.56 -10.81
CA LEU A 8 -9.16 5.87 -10.46
C LEU A 8 -8.33 7.01 -11.06
N THR A 9 -7.00 6.91 -10.95
CA THR A 9 -6.05 7.89 -11.49
C THR A 9 -6.24 8.05 -12.99
N ALA A 10 -6.36 6.94 -13.72
CA ALA A 10 -6.61 6.94 -15.16
C ALA A 10 -7.91 7.66 -15.53
N LYS A 11 -9.02 7.35 -14.84
CA LYS A 11 -10.32 8.01 -15.05
C LYS A 11 -10.27 9.51 -14.79
N VAL A 12 -9.56 9.94 -13.74
CA VAL A 12 -9.44 11.37 -13.39
C VAL A 12 -8.58 12.09 -14.42
N LYS A 13 -7.50 11.46 -14.91
CA LYS A 13 -6.68 12.01 -15.99
C LYS A 13 -7.47 12.18 -17.27
N GLU A 14 -8.24 11.17 -17.69
CA GLU A 14 -9.11 11.26 -18.88
C GLU A 14 -10.13 12.41 -18.75
N ALA A 15 -10.80 12.53 -17.60
CA ALA A 15 -11.79 13.57 -17.37
C ALA A 15 -11.21 15.00 -17.33
N LEU A 16 -9.93 15.15 -16.98
CA LEU A 16 -9.25 16.45 -16.88
C LEU A 16 -8.38 16.79 -18.09
N ALA A 17 -8.13 15.82 -18.98
CA ALA A 17 -7.31 16.00 -20.18
C ALA A 17 -7.86 17.10 -21.11
N GLU A 18 -9.19 17.23 -21.23
CA GLU A 18 -9.81 18.28 -22.06
C GLU A 18 -9.65 19.69 -21.47
N LYS A 19 -9.61 19.82 -20.14
CA LYS A 19 -9.53 21.12 -19.45
C LYS A 19 -8.09 21.57 -19.19
N TYR A 20 -7.17 20.62 -19.04
CA TYR A 20 -5.77 20.89 -18.70
C TYR A 20 -4.83 19.99 -19.50
N PRO A 21 -4.69 20.23 -20.82
CA PRO A 21 -3.98 19.34 -21.73
C PRO A 21 -2.47 19.20 -21.45
N GLU A 22 -1.84 20.19 -20.80
CA GLU A 22 -0.41 20.17 -20.46
C GLU A 22 -0.12 19.85 -18.98
N ALA A 23 -1.16 19.56 -18.18
CA ALA A 23 -1.03 19.48 -16.72
C ALA A 23 -0.95 18.05 -16.16
N ASP A 24 -0.67 17.03 -16.98
CA ASP A 24 -0.71 15.62 -16.55
C ASP A 24 0.19 15.34 -15.32
N ALA A 25 1.37 15.98 -15.28
CA ALA A 25 2.29 15.88 -14.15
C ALA A 25 1.72 16.51 -12.87
N GLN A 26 1.13 17.72 -12.96
CA GLN A 26 0.51 18.37 -11.81
C GLN A 26 -0.73 17.61 -11.32
N ILE A 27 -1.51 17.00 -12.22
CA ILE A 27 -2.67 16.17 -11.87
C ILE A 27 -2.21 14.94 -11.08
N GLY A 28 -1.15 14.26 -11.55
CA GLY A 28 -0.55 13.14 -10.82
C GLY A 28 -0.07 13.53 -9.41
N GLU A 29 0.62 14.66 -9.29
CA GLU A 29 1.10 15.15 -7.99
C GLU A 29 -0.06 15.55 -7.06
N ALA A 30 -1.11 16.19 -7.58
CA ALA A 30 -2.29 16.57 -6.82
C ALA A 30 -3.05 15.34 -6.30
N LEU A 31 -3.21 14.31 -7.12
CA LEU A 31 -3.82 13.04 -6.72
C LEU A 31 -3.01 12.34 -5.63
N TYR A 32 -1.69 12.31 -5.76
CA TYR A 32 -0.80 11.77 -4.72
C TYR A 32 -0.91 12.53 -3.39
N LYS A 33 -0.95 13.87 -3.44
CA LYS A 33 -1.15 14.71 -2.23
C LYS A 33 -2.50 14.46 -1.59
N LEU A 34 -3.56 14.29 -2.40
CA LEU A 34 -4.89 13.97 -1.92
C LEU A 34 -4.91 12.60 -1.22
N GLU A 35 -4.37 11.56 -1.86
CA GLU A 35 -4.29 10.22 -1.26
C GLU A 35 -3.55 10.26 0.09
N LYS A 36 -2.39 10.93 0.13
CA LYS A 36 -1.62 11.12 1.36
C LYS A 36 -2.43 11.80 2.46
N SER A 37 -3.23 12.81 2.12
CA SER A 37 -4.10 13.50 3.09
C SER A 37 -5.22 12.59 3.60
N VAL A 38 -5.86 11.80 2.71
CA VAL A 38 -6.93 10.87 3.08
C VAL A 38 -6.41 9.78 4.02
N VAL A 39 -5.28 9.15 3.67
CA VAL A 39 -4.67 8.10 4.51
C VAL A 39 -4.26 8.65 5.89
N ARG A 40 -3.75 9.89 5.95
CA ARG A 40 -3.40 10.54 7.22
C ARG A 40 -4.64 10.85 8.06
N ASN A 41 -5.76 11.21 7.43
CA ASN A 41 -7.03 11.40 8.14
C ASN A 41 -7.59 10.10 8.72
N TYR A 42 -7.46 8.96 8.03
CA TYR A 42 -7.83 7.66 8.61
C TYR A 42 -7.07 7.37 9.92
N LEU A 43 -5.78 7.70 9.93
CA LEU A 43 -4.96 7.50 11.12
C LEU A 43 -5.38 8.42 12.27
N LEU A 44 -5.60 9.71 11.99
CA LEU A 44 -5.84 10.73 13.00
C LEU A 44 -7.29 10.78 13.51
N LYS A 45 -8.27 10.49 12.66
CA LYS A 45 -9.70 10.59 12.99
C LYS A 45 -10.31 9.23 13.31
N GLU A 46 -10.02 8.24 12.48
CA GLU A 46 -10.63 6.91 12.59
C GLU A 46 -9.76 5.93 13.39
N HIS A 47 -8.56 6.35 13.83
CA HIS A 47 -7.61 5.54 14.59
C HIS A 47 -7.28 4.20 13.90
N ARG A 48 -7.34 4.21 12.56
CA ARG A 48 -7.22 3.02 11.71
C ARG A 48 -6.18 3.24 10.63
N ARG A 49 -5.44 2.18 10.32
CA ARG A 49 -4.46 2.17 9.23
C ARG A 49 -5.12 1.87 7.88
N VAL A 50 -4.44 2.19 6.79
CA VAL A 50 -4.92 1.99 5.41
C VAL A 50 -5.23 0.53 5.05
N ASP A 51 -4.58 -0.43 5.72
CA ASP A 51 -4.83 -1.87 5.57
C ASP A 51 -5.87 -2.39 6.57
N GLY A 52 -6.48 -1.49 7.32
CA GLY A 52 -7.59 -1.76 8.22
C GLY A 52 -7.20 -2.11 9.65
N ARG A 53 -5.90 -2.22 9.94
CA ARG A 53 -5.37 -2.58 11.26
C ARG A 53 -5.47 -1.44 12.28
N GLY A 54 -5.51 -1.80 13.56
CA GLY A 54 -5.32 -0.88 14.66
C GLY A 54 -3.91 -0.28 14.70
N LEU A 55 -3.71 0.76 15.52
CA LEU A 55 -2.42 1.46 15.64
C LEU A 55 -1.31 0.54 16.19
N GLU A 56 -1.66 -0.35 17.12
CA GLU A 56 -0.72 -1.28 17.79
C GLU A 56 -0.75 -2.70 17.18
N GLU A 57 -1.61 -2.94 16.21
CA GLU A 57 -1.83 -4.28 15.66
C GLU A 57 -0.71 -4.68 14.69
N ILE A 58 -0.09 -5.82 14.98
CA ILE A 58 0.96 -6.42 14.14
C ILE A 58 0.32 -7.21 12.99
N ARG A 59 0.96 -7.18 11.81
CA ARG A 59 0.53 -8.02 10.66
C ARG A 59 0.60 -9.51 11.03
N PRO A 60 -0.20 -10.38 10.38
CA PRO A 60 -0.13 -11.82 10.59
C PRO A 60 1.30 -12.36 10.52
N LEU A 61 1.67 -13.16 11.50
CA LEU A 61 2.99 -13.76 11.66
C LEU A 61 2.91 -15.26 11.41
N SER A 62 3.89 -15.81 10.68
CA SER A 62 4.13 -17.26 10.65
C SER A 62 5.63 -17.54 10.58
N ALA A 63 6.04 -18.65 11.19
CA ALA A 63 7.44 -19.07 11.22
C ALA A 63 7.52 -20.59 11.07
N GLU A 64 8.48 -21.05 10.26
CA GLU A 64 8.76 -22.46 10.03
C GLU A 64 10.28 -22.66 10.08
N VAL A 65 10.73 -23.85 10.52
CA VAL A 65 12.15 -24.20 10.60
C VAL A 65 12.41 -25.54 9.91
N GLY A 66 13.64 -25.77 9.45
CA GLY A 66 14.02 -27.03 8.82
C GLY A 66 13.42 -27.23 7.42
N LEU A 67 13.15 -26.15 6.68
CA LEU A 67 12.59 -26.21 5.34
C LEU A 67 13.56 -26.81 4.31
N LEU A 68 14.85 -26.57 4.47
CA LEU A 68 15.86 -27.00 3.52
C LEU A 68 16.51 -28.32 3.96
N PRO A 69 16.55 -29.34 3.08
CA PRO A 69 16.95 -30.70 3.46
C PRO A 69 18.46 -30.88 3.71
N ARG A 70 19.29 -29.90 3.37
CA ARG A 70 20.76 -30.02 3.40
C ARG A 70 21.48 -29.02 4.30
N THR A 71 20.88 -27.87 4.59
CA THR A 71 21.51 -26.81 5.39
C THR A 71 21.58 -27.20 6.86
N HIS A 72 22.61 -26.75 7.60
CA HIS A 72 22.69 -26.97 9.05
C HIS A 72 21.46 -26.44 9.81
N GLY A 73 20.87 -25.35 9.31
CA GLY A 73 19.59 -24.82 9.78
C GLY A 73 18.96 -23.96 8.70
N SER A 74 17.63 -23.90 8.68
CA SER A 74 16.84 -23.03 7.81
C SER A 74 15.61 -22.53 8.57
N GLY A 75 15.14 -21.33 8.25
CA GLY A 75 13.99 -20.73 8.90
C GLY A 75 13.25 -19.76 7.99
N LEU A 76 11.98 -20.03 7.71
CA LEU A 76 11.11 -19.15 6.95
C LEU A 76 10.29 -18.31 7.92
N PHE A 77 10.44 -16.99 7.85
CA PHE A 77 9.64 -16.04 8.62
C PHE A 77 8.78 -15.20 7.69
N ARG A 78 7.50 -15.06 8.02
CA ARG A 78 6.55 -14.20 7.32
C ARG A 78 5.90 -13.22 8.28
N ARG A 79 5.80 -11.95 7.85
CA ARG A 79 5.04 -10.89 8.50
C ARG A 79 4.23 -10.12 7.47
N GLY A 80 2.96 -10.49 7.31
CA GLY A 80 2.14 -10.05 6.18
C GLY A 80 2.78 -10.47 4.86
N GLN A 81 2.93 -9.53 3.92
CA GLN A 81 3.58 -9.78 2.63
C GLN A 81 5.12 -9.81 2.69
N THR A 82 5.74 -9.47 3.82
CA THR A 82 7.19 -9.54 4.00
C THR A 82 7.59 -10.98 4.34
N GLN A 83 8.49 -11.58 3.56
CA GLN A 83 8.99 -12.94 3.75
C GLN A 83 10.51 -12.96 3.73
N VAL A 84 11.13 -13.74 4.63
CA VAL A 84 12.58 -14.00 4.70
C VAL A 84 12.79 -15.49 4.93
N LEU A 85 13.77 -16.09 4.24
CA LEU A 85 14.22 -17.48 4.38
C LEU A 85 15.64 -17.54 4.95
#